data_AF-A0A023FGU5-F1
#
_entry.id   AF-A0A023FGU5-F1
#
_cell.length_a   1.000
_cell.length_b   1.000
_cell.length_c   1.000
_cell.angle_alpha   90.00
_cell.angle_beta   90.00
_cell.angle_gamma   90.00
#
_symmetry.space_group_name_H-M   'P 1'
#
loop_
_entity.id
_entity.type
_entity.pdbx_description
1 polymer ?
#
loop_
_entity_poly.entity_id
_entity_poly.type
_entity_poly.pdbx_seq_one_letter_code
_entity_poly.pdbx_strand_id
1 'polypeptide(L)'
;MGSASPSRLSLSLGPSVSLEPMTVPYLSPLVLRKEVENLLEHEGDDCLLSAGFVDHHPILYWNLVWYFKRLNLPSHLPELCLQAVSLVRDRQIPEQWQSLEGKTVVISCCWDNPRLHTNMVPFMYSQLGKNNMSSLVQSLVTEDTKPTKSLRERVLGCVQQSNVREAVELLVRERNKARSQQRRPSLYRDVLFLSLATLGKDALNQNLFYRDYIKIYDELAARRSALFKYDKYPSVRAMLCRKYFRDLELKPFSLA
;
A
#
# COMPACT_ATOMS: atom_id res chain seq x y z
N MET A 1 -30.28 -1.10 31.18
CA MET A 1 -30.39 -1.99 30.00
C MET A 1 -29.36 -1.51 28.99
N GLY A 2 -28.26 -2.25 28.88
CA GLY A 2 -27.03 -1.80 28.25
C GLY A 2 -27.08 -1.84 26.72
N SER A 3 -26.57 -0.79 26.09
CA SER A 3 -26.33 -0.68 24.66
C SER A 3 -25.19 -1.61 24.25
N ALA A 4 -25.49 -2.62 23.44
CA ALA A 4 -24.51 -3.51 22.87
C ALA A 4 -23.68 -2.77 21.80
N SER A 5 -22.38 -2.60 22.08
CA SER A 5 -21.36 -2.24 21.10
C SER A 5 -21.26 -3.32 20.02
N PRO A 6 -21.07 -2.98 18.73
CA PRO A 6 -20.90 -4.00 17.70
C PRO A 6 -19.55 -4.68 17.88
N SER A 7 -19.62 -5.98 18.16
CA SER A 7 -18.50 -6.90 18.32
C SER A 7 -17.59 -6.84 17.10
N ARG A 8 -16.32 -6.51 17.31
CA ARG A 8 -15.26 -6.71 16.31
C ARG A 8 -15.18 -8.21 16.01
N LEU A 9 -15.67 -8.63 14.86
CA LEU A 9 -15.41 -9.97 14.33
C LEU A 9 -13.92 -10.04 13.99
N SER A 10 -13.13 -10.59 14.91
CA SER A 10 -11.80 -11.08 14.60
C SER A 10 -11.96 -12.27 13.67
N LEU A 11 -11.82 -12.04 12.37
CA LEU A 11 -11.61 -13.14 11.42
C LEU A 11 -10.29 -13.79 11.84
N SER A 12 -10.39 -14.97 12.45
CA SER A 12 -9.25 -15.82 12.75
C SER A 12 -8.48 -16.06 11.45
N LEU A 13 -7.27 -15.51 11.33
CA LEU A 13 -6.36 -15.90 10.25
C LEU A 13 -6.11 -17.41 10.42
N GLY A 14 -6.62 -18.22 9.49
CA GLY A 14 -6.27 -19.63 9.40
C GLY A 14 -4.76 -19.82 9.21
N PRO A 15 -4.23 -21.07 9.25
CA PRO A 15 -2.83 -21.39 9.01
C PRO A 15 -2.21 -20.54 7.91
N SER A 16 -1.28 -19.67 8.30
CA SER A 16 -0.57 -18.79 7.37
C SER A 16 0.73 -19.47 6.97
N VAL A 17 0.74 -20.01 5.76
CA VAL A 17 1.99 -20.40 5.09
C VAL A 17 2.65 -19.09 4.67
N SER A 18 3.57 -18.58 5.48
CA SER A 18 4.38 -17.43 5.07
C SER A 18 5.45 -17.93 4.10
N LEU A 19 5.36 -17.50 2.84
CA LEU A 19 6.46 -17.62 1.89
C LEU A 19 7.46 -16.47 2.11
N GLU A 20 8.73 -16.74 1.85
CA GLU A 20 9.72 -15.67 1.78
C GLU A 20 9.34 -14.73 0.62
N PRO A 21 9.41 -13.40 0.82
CA PRO A 21 9.14 -12.46 -0.25
C PRO A 21 10.14 -12.67 -1.40
N MET A 22 9.60 -12.84 -2.61
CA MET A 22 10.41 -12.94 -3.82
C MET A 22 10.42 -11.62 -4.60
N THR A 23 11.50 -11.39 -5.34
CA THR A 23 11.62 -10.27 -6.28
C THR A 23 11.62 -10.82 -7.70
N VAL A 24 10.76 -10.26 -8.56
CA VAL A 24 10.64 -10.66 -9.97
C VAL A 24 10.99 -9.47 -10.85
N PRO A 25 11.81 -9.66 -11.91
CA PRO A 25 12.04 -8.62 -12.90
C PRO A 25 10.74 -8.12 -13.52
N TYR A 26 10.56 -6.81 -13.55
CA TYR A 26 9.41 -6.19 -14.21
C TYR A 26 9.64 -6.16 -15.73
N LEU A 27 8.67 -6.65 -16.49
CA LEU A 27 8.67 -6.59 -17.94
C LEU A 27 7.79 -5.43 -18.42
N SER A 28 8.34 -4.62 -19.34
CA SER A 28 7.53 -3.60 -20.02
C SER A 28 6.45 -4.28 -20.88
N PRO A 29 5.33 -3.60 -21.21
CA PRO A 29 4.25 -4.23 -21.97
C PRO A 29 4.69 -4.83 -23.31
N LEU A 30 5.66 -4.19 -23.98
CA LEU A 30 6.20 -4.66 -25.26
C LEU A 30 7.04 -5.92 -25.11
N VAL A 31 7.89 -5.96 -24.08
CA VAL A 31 8.70 -7.15 -23.78
C VAL A 31 7.80 -8.29 -23.35
N LEU A 32 6.83 -8.03 -22.45
CA LEU A 32 5.89 -9.05 -22.01
C LEU A 32 5.12 -9.66 -23.19
N ARG A 33 4.60 -8.82 -24.09
CA ARG A 33 3.90 -9.29 -25.29
C ARG A 33 4.78 -10.21 -26.14
N LYS A 34 5.99 -9.75 -26.48
CA LYS A 34 6.94 -10.53 -27.29
C LYS A 34 7.25 -11.88 -26.65
N GLU A 35 7.54 -11.90 -25.36
CA GLU A 35 7.92 -13.14 -24.68
C GLU A 35 6.72 -14.10 -24.51
N VAL A 36 5.48 -13.59 -24.42
CA VAL A 36 4.27 -14.42 -24.47
C VAL A 36 4.06 -15.00 -25.87
N GLU A 37 4.19 -14.19 -26.92
CA GLU A 37 4.10 -14.65 -28.32
C GLU A 37 5.14 -15.76 -28.58
N ASN A 38 6.40 -15.55 -28.16
CA ASN A 38 7.45 -16.57 -28.23
C ASN A 38 7.08 -17.85 -27.47
N LEU A 39 6.57 -17.75 -26.24
CA LEU A 39 6.17 -18.91 -25.45
C LEU A 39 5.10 -19.74 -26.18
N LEU A 40 4.07 -19.08 -26.71
CA LEU A 40 2.97 -19.73 -27.42
C LEU A 40 3.46 -20.41 -28.71
N GLU A 41 4.41 -19.81 -29.42
CA GLU A 41 5.00 -20.39 -30.62
C GLU A 41 5.78 -21.70 -30.34
N HIS A 42 6.45 -21.80 -29.18
CA HIS A 42 7.36 -22.92 -28.89
C HIS A 42 6.73 -24.00 -28.00
N GLU A 43 5.85 -23.62 -27.07
CA GLU A 43 5.27 -24.52 -26.06
C GLU A 43 3.75 -24.69 -26.21
N GLY A 44 3.12 -23.94 -27.13
CA GLY A 44 1.66 -23.94 -27.30
C GLY A 44 0.93 -23.17 -26.21
N ASP A 45 -0.39 -23.08 -26.31
CA ASP A 45 -1.26 -22.38 -25.35
C ASP A 45 -1.58 -23.19 -24.10
N ASP A 46 -1.57 -24.52 -24.19
CA ASP A 46 -1.74 -25.43 -23.05
C ASP A 46 -0.77 -25.16 -21.90
N CYS A 47 0.43 -24.63 -22.19
CA CYS A 47 1.39 -24.26 -21.15
C CYS A 47 0.79 -23.26 -20.15
N LEU A 48 -0.06 -22.33 -20.59
CA LEU A 48 -0.70 -21.30 -19.75
C LEU A 48 -1.80 -21.85 -18.82
N LEU A 49 -2.19 -23.11 -19.00
CA LEU A 49 -3.13 -23.82 -18.13
C LEU A 49 -2.41 -24.70 -17.10
N SER A 50 -1.12 -24.95 -17.30
CA SER A 50 -0.31 -25.83 -16.47
C SER A 50 0.27 -25.11 -15.26
N ALA A 51 0.26 -25.78 -14.10
CA ALA A 51 0.99 -25.32 -12.91
C ALA A 51 2.51 -25.18 -13.19
N GLY A 52 3.03 -25.96 -14.14
CA GLY A 52 4.41 -25.85 -14.60
C GLY A 52 4.76 -24.47 -15.16
N PHE A 53 3.80 -23.68 -15.64
CA PHE A 53 4.06 -22.31 -16.09
C PHE A 53 4.66 -21.41 -15.00
N VAL A 54 4.21 -21.61 -13.76
CA VAL A 54 4.70 -20.87 -12.59
C VAL A 54 6.17 -21.20 -12.31
N ASP A 55 6.55 -22.46 -12.52
CA ASP A 55 7.87 -23.00 -12.19
C ASP A 55 8.88 -22.78 -13.34
N HIS A 56 8.48 -23.03 -14.59
CA HIS A 56 9.36 -22.92 -15.77
C HIS A 56 9.51 -21.47 -16.25
N HIS A 57 8.45 -20.65 -16.12
CA HIS A 57 8.42 -19.27 -16.64
C HIS A 57 8.00 -18.22 -15.58
N PRO A 58 8.66 -18.20 -14.39
CA PRO A 58 8.20 -17.40 -13.25
C PRO A 58 8.16 -15.91 -13.55
N ILE A 59 9.08 -15.39 -14.39
CA ILE A 59 9.10 -13.97 -14.75
C ILE A 59 7.85 -13.61 -15.56
N LEU A 60 7.49 -14.41 -16.57
CA LEU A 60 6.31 -14.18 -17.39
C LEU A 60 5.04 -14.33 -16.57
N TYR A 61 4.93 -15.42 -15.80
CA TYR A 61 3.80 -15.70 -14.94
C TYR A 61 3.46 -14.52 -14.00
N TRP A 62 4.42 -14.07 -13.20
CA TRP A 62 4.16 -13.01 -12.21
C TRP A 62 3.89 -11.65 -12.87
N ASN A 63 4.50 -11.35 -14.02
CA ASN A 63 4.16 -10.15 -14.77
C ASN A 63 2.73 -10.22 -15.32
N LEU A 64 2.31 -11.35 -15.92
CA LEU A 64 0.93 -11.52 -16.39
C LEU A 64 -0.07 -11.37 -15.24
N VAL A 65 0.16 -12.07 -14.12
CA VAL A 65 -0.66 -11.94 -12.91
C VAL A 65 -0.78 -10.47 -12.47
N TRP A 66 0.33 -9.73 -12.48
CA TRP A 66 0.33 -8.31 -12.16
C TRP A 66 -0.49 -7.49 -13.16
N TYR A 67 -0.28 -7.65 -14.47
CA TYR A 67 -0.99 -6.87 -15.50
C TYR A 67 -2.49 -7.15 -15.50
N PHE A 68 -2.90 -8.42 -15.46
CA PHE A 68 -4.33 -8.78 -15.39
C PHE A 68 -4.99 -8.16 -14.16
N LYS A 69 -4.34 -8.24 -13.00
CA LYS A 69 -4.85 -7.60 -11.78
C LYS A 69 -4.91 -6.07 -11.90
N ARG A 70 -3.88 -5.43 -12.45
CA ARG A 70 -3.82 -3.97 -12.60
C ARG A 70 -4.84 -3.43 -13.59
N LEU A 71 -5.08 -4.15 -14.68
CA LEU A 71 -6.04 -3.83 -15.73
C LEU A 71 -7.48 -4.24 -15.38
N ASN A 72 -7.68 -4.91 -14.24
CA ASN A 72 -8.98 -5.46 -13.83
C ASN A 72 -9.56 -6.45 -14.85
N LEU A 73 -8.69 -7.29 -15.42
CA LEU A 73 -9.07 -8.35 -16.34
C LEU A 73 -9.27 -9.66 -15.56
N PRO A 74 -10.29 -10.47 -15.92
CA PRO A 74 -10.45 -11.81 -15.35
C PRO A 74 -9.28 -12.71 -15.79
N SER A 75 -8.86 -13.62 -14.91
CA SER A 75 -7.76 -14.55 -15.20
C SER A 75 -7.80 -15.75 -14.26
N HIS A 76 -7.55 -16.93 -14.80
CA HIS A 76 -7.32 -18.17 -14.05
C HIS A 76 -5.88 -18.27 -13.51
N LEU A 77 -4.94 -17.49 -14.05
CA LEU A 77 -3.51 -17.53 -13.71
C LEU A 77 -3.24 -17.53 -12.19
N PRO A 78 -3.92 -16.73 -11.35
CA PRO A 78 -3.65 -16.71 -9.92
C PRO A 78 -3.78 -18.09 -9.26
N GLU A 79 -4.66 -18.95 -9.75
CA GLU A 79 -4.93 -20.25 -9.14
C GLU A 79 -3.81 -21.28 -9.42
N LEU A 80 -3.03 -21.08 -10.48
CA LEU A 80 -1.93 -21.97 -10.84
C LEU A 80 -0.85 -22.02 -9.75
N CYS A 81 -0.66 -20.91 -9.00
CA CYS A 81 0.34 -20.87 -7.93
C CYS A 81 0.06 -21.87 -6.80
N LEU A 82 -1.19 -22.29 -6.63
CA LEU A 82 -1.56 -23.27 -5.61
C LEU A 82 -1.19 -24.70 -6.00
N GLN A 83 -0.77 -24.94 -7.25
CA GLN A 83 -0.35 -26.26 -7.73
C GLN A 83 1.15 -26.27 -8.08
N ALA A 84 1.81 -25.12 -8.01
CA ALA A 84 3.21 -24.94 -8.38
C ALA A 84 4.15 -25.54 -7.33
N VAL A 85 5.09 -26.37 -7.77
CA VAL A 85 6.00 -27.09 -6.88
C VAL A 85 6.95 -26.10 -6.19
N SER A 86 7.40 -25.05 -6.87
CA SER A 86 8.32 -24.07 -6.29
C SER A 86 7.71 -23.28 -5.11
N LEU A 87 6.39 -23.09 -5.12
CA LEU A 87 5.68 -22.28 -4.11
C LEU A 87 5.11 -23.15 -3.00
N VAL A 88 4.51 -24.29 -3.36
CA VAL A 88 3.86 -25.18 -2.41
C VAL A 88 4.86 -26.15 -1.77
N ARG A 89 5.91 -26.55 -2.51
CA ARG A 89 6.89 -27.58 -2.10
C ARG A 89 6.16 -28.83 -1.59
N ASP A 90 6.61 -29.42 -0.49
CA ASP A 90 5.99 -30.58 0.16
C ASP A 90 4.82 -30.19 1.09
N ARG A 91 4.37 -28.93 1.10
CA ARG A 91 3.31 -28.49 2.01
C ARG A 91 1.96 -28.88 1.44
N GLN A 92 1.12 -29.57 2.22
CA GLN A 92 -0.27 -29.75 1.82
C GLN A 92 -0.99 -28.40 1.83
N ILE A 93 -1.75 -28.12 0.77
CA ILE A 93 -2.62 -26.96 0.68
C ILE A 93 -3.68 -27.08 1.80
N PRO A 94 -3.76 -26.14 2.75
CA PRO A 94 -4.76 -26.19 3.81
C PRO A 94 -6.18 -26.30 3.23
N GLU A 95 -7.03 -27.17 3.81
CA GLU A 95 -8.42 -27.36 3.36
C GLU A 95 -9.22 -26.05 3.32
N GLN A 96 -8.93 -25.13 4.22
CA GLN A 96 -9.54 -23.79 4.26
C GLN A 96 -9.24 -22.90 3.03
N TRP A 97 -8.23 -23.23 2.22
CA TRP A 97 -7.97 -22.56 0.94
C TRP A 97 -8.80 -23.17 -0.19
N GLN A 98 -9.49 -24.27 0.08
CA GLN A 98 -10.47 -24.91 -0.77
C GLN A 98 -11.84 -24.39 -0.34
N SER A 99 -12.35 -23.35 -1.00
CA SER A 99 -13.69 -22.88 -0.74
C SER A 99 -14.72 -23.82 -1.39
N LEU A 100 -15.97 -23.78 -0.91
CA LEU A 100 -17.11 -24.46 -1.54
C LEU A 100 -17.31 -24.09 -3.02
N GLU A 101 -16.76 -22.93 -3.45
CA GLU A 101 -16.80 -22.42 -4.83
C GLU A 101 -15.47 -22.62 -5.59
N GLY A 102 -14.42 -23.15 -4.97
CA GLY A 102 -13.09 -23.33 -5.58
C GLY A 102 -11.91 -22.77 -4.76
N LYS A 103 -10.69 -22.85 -5.30
CA LYS A 103 -9.49 -22.35 -4.63
C LYS A 103 -9.29 -20.85 -4.88
N THR A 104 -9.46 -19.99 -3.88
CA THR A 104 -9.41 -18.52 -4.10
C THR A 104 -8.04 -17.93 -3.76
N VAL A 105 -7.34 -17.41 -4.77
CA VAL A 105 -6.09 -16.64 -4.58
C VAL A 105 -6.37 -15.15 -4.65
N VAL A 106 -6.06 -14.42 -3.58
CA VAL A 106 -6.22 -12.97 -3.52
C VAL A 106 -4.91 -12.27 -3.84
N ILE A 107 -4.91 -11.48 -4.91
CA ILE A 107 -3.79 -10.60 -5.27
C ILE A 107 -4.10 -9.18 -4.83
N SER A 108 -3.21 -8.58 -4.03
CA SER A 108 -3.28 -7.18 -3.60
C SER A 108 -2.16 -6.37 -4.24
N CYS A 109 -2.49 -5.35 -5.03
CA CYS A 109 -1.50 -4.38 -5.51
C CYS A 109 -1.39 -3.25 -4.49
N CYS A 110 -0.23 -3.08 -3.86
CA CYS A 110 -0.04 -2.11 -2.78
C CYS A 110 0.67 -0.84 -3.27
N TRP A 111 0.43 0.29 -2.60
CA TRP A 111 1.14 1.55 -2.86
C TRP A 111 2.63 1.47 -2.57
N ASP A 112 2.99 0.67 -1.57
CA ASP A 112 4.35 0.55 -1.11
C ASP A 112 4.60 -0.82 -0.46
N ASN A 113 5.86 -1.21 -0.40
CA ASN A 113 6.31 -2.39 0.34
C ASN A 113 7.15 -1.92 1.54
N PRO A 114 6.60 -1.96 2.76
CA PRO A 114 7.32 -1.55 3.98
C PRO A 114 8.67 -2.25 4.17
N ARG A 115 8.85 -3.47 3.63
CA ARG A 115 10.10 -4.23 3.71
C ARG A 115 11.25 -3.58 2.93
N LEU A 116 10.95 -2.70 1.97
CA LEU A 116 11.96 -1.95 1.20
C LEU A 116 12.47 -0.68 1.92
N HIS A 117 11.91 -0.36 3.09
CA HIS A 117 12.14 0.90 3.80
C HIS A 117 12.82 0.72 5.16
N THR A 118 13.78 -0.19 5.27
CA THR A 118 14.47 -0.54 6.53
C THR A 118 15.18 0.64 7.20
N ASN A 119 15.66 1.61 6.42
CA ASN A 119 16.36 2.82 6.91
C ASN A 119 15.52 4.10 6.81
N MET A 120 14.20 3.98 6.87
CA MET A 120 13.26 5.10 6.79
C MET A 120 12.39 5.19 8.04
N VAL A 121 12.08 6.42 8.47
CA VAL A 121 11.03 6.64 9.46
C VAL A 121 9.71 6.04 8.93
N PRO A 122 8.96 5.27 9.74
CA PRO A 122 7.70 4.69 9.29
C PRO A 122 6.70 5.78 8.83
N PHE A 123 5.90 5.46 7.81
CA PHE A 123 4.78 6.32 7.41
C PHE A 123 3.80 6.50 8.57
N MET A 124 3.20 7.68 8.70
CA MET A 124 2.24 7.97 9.77
C MET A 124 1.03 7.02 9.77
N TYR A 125 0.54 6.64 8.58
CA TYR A 125 -0.61 5.74 8.45
C TYR A 125 -0.33 4.34 9.05
N SER A 126 0.92 3.87 9.00
CA SER A 126 1.32 2.57 9.55
C SER A 126 1.25 2.50 11.08
N GLN A 127 1.13 3.67 11.73
CA GLN A 127 1.08 3.82 13.18
C GLN A 127 -0.36 3.98 13.70
N LEU A 128 -1.39 3.92 12.84
CA LEU A 128 -2.80 4.14 13.23
C LEU A 128 -3.29 3.20 14.36
N GLY A 129 -2.79 1.96 14.44
CA GLY A 129 -3.11 1.00 15.51
C GLY A 129 -2.06 0.86 16.62
N LYS A 130 -0.92 1.55 16.52
CA LYS A 130 0.14 1.51 17.53
C LYS A 130 -0.03 2.72 18.43
N ASN A 131 -0.73 2.55 19.55
CA ASN A 131 -0.76 3.58 20.59
C ASN A 131 0.66 3.78 21.12
N ASN A 132 1.29 4.91 20.77
CA ASN A 132 2.56 5.34 21.34
C ASN A 132 2.39 5.92 22.76
N MET A 133 1.44 5.41 23.54
CA MET A 133 1.26 5.77 24.94
C MET A 133 0.97 4.50 25.72
N SER A 134 1.95 4.10 26.53
CA SER A 134 1.70 3.23 27.68
C SER A 134 0.56 3.87 28.48
N SER A 135 -0.53 3.13 28.68
CA SER A 135 -1.68 3.49 29.51
C SER A 135 -1.29 4.13 30.85
N LEU A 136 -0.11 3.78 31.38
CA LEU A 136 0.43 4.30 32.64
C LEU A 136 0.85 5.77 32.59
N VAL A 137 1.27 6.31 31.44
CA VAL A 137 1.71 7.72 31.33
C VAL A 137 0.52 8.66 31.18
N GLN A 138 -0.59 8.19 30.59
CA GLN A 138 -1.84 8.96 30.47
C GLN A 138 -2.46 9.24 31.85
N SER A 139 -2.30 8.31 32.80
CA SER A 139 -2.82 8.43 34.17
C SER A 139 -1.97 9.31 35.09
N LEU A 140 -0.76 9.69 34.68
CA LEU A 140 0.18 10.50 35.48
C LEU A 140 0.17 11.99 35.06
N VAL A 141 -0.56 12.37 34.01
CA VAL A 141 -0.72 13.77 33.62
C VAL A 141 -1.84 14.37 34.47
N THR A 142 -1.44 15.21 35.43
CA THR A 142 -2.32 16.02 36.26
C THR A 142 -3.19 16.95 35.40
N GLU A 143 -4.40 17.25 35.88
CA GLU A 143 -5.54 17.82 35.15
C GLU A 143 -5.34 19.20 34.45
N ASP A 144 -4.15 19.81 34.52
CA ASP A 144 -3.91 21.18 34.02
C ASP A 144 -3.17 21.27 32.66
N THR A 145 -2.85 20.16 32.02
CA THR A 145 -2.32 20.18 30.64
C THR A 145 -3.18 19.35 29.71
N LYS A 146 -3.98 20.02 28.87
CA LYS A 146 -4.63 19.35 27.73
C LYS A 146 -3.55 18.55 26.99
N PRO A 147 -3.69 17.22 26.83
CA PRO A 147 -2.67 16.44 26.15
C PRO A 147 -2.48 17.04 24.76
N THR A 148 -1.25 17.49 24.47
CA THR A 148 -0.92 18.09 23.19
C THR A 148 -1.17 17.03 22.13
N LYS A 149 -2.11 17.29 21.21
CA LYS A 149 -2.44 16.37 20.11
C LYS A 149 -1.15 15.93 19.42
N SER A 150 -1.02 14.63 19.17
CA SER A 150 0.12 14.07 18.45
C SER A 150 0.25 14.70 17.05
N LEU A 151 1.45 14.67 16.46
CA LEU A 151 1.68 15.20 15.12
C LEU A 151 0.67 14.63 14.10
N ARG A 152 0.40 13.33 14.17
CA ARG A 152 -0.57 12.61 13.35
C ARG A 152 -1.97 13.22 13.46
N GLU A 153 -2.46 13.43 14.68
CA GLU A 153 -3.79 13.99 14.93
C GLU A 153 -3.89 15.45 14.48
N ARG A 154 -2.81 16.22 14.63
CA ARG A 154 -2.74 17.60 14.13
C ARG A 154 -2.83 17.64 12.61
N VAL A 155 -2.03 16.82 11.92
CA VAL A 155 -2.06 16.69 10.45
C VAL A 155 -3.45 16.24 9.98
N LEU A 156 -4.04 15.23 10.61
CA LEU A 156 -5.37 14.76 10.27
C LEU A 156 -6.44 15.84 10.47
N GLY A 157 -6.37 16.60 11.57
CA GLY A 157 -7.25 17.72 11.82
C GLY A 157 -7.16 18.81 10.75
N CYS A 158 -5.95 19.13 10.27
CA CYS A 158 -5.76 20.05 9.16
C CYS A 158 -6.42 19.53 7.87
N VAL A 159 -6.25 18.24 7.54
CA VAL A 159 -6.87 17.64 6.34
C VAL A 159 -8.39 17.62 6.44
N GLN A 160 -8.96 17.29 7.59
CA GLN A 160 -10.41 17.30 7.83
C GLN A 160 -11.01 18.70 7.65
N GLN A 161 -10.24 19.75 7.94
CA GLN A 161 -10.61 21.14 7.69
C GLN A 161 -10.28 21.62 6.26
N SER A 162 -9.97 20.71 5.33
CA SER A 162 -9.54 21.00 3.96
C SER A 162 -8.30 21.92 3.88
N ASN A 163 -7.46 21.93 4.91
CA ASN A 163 -6.26 22.75 5.00
C ASN A 163 -4.98 21.92 4.80
N VAL A 164 -4.78 21.45 3.56
CA VAL A 164 -3.59 20.66 3.17
C VAL A 164 -2.30 21.46 3.37
N ARG A 165 -2.35 22.79 3.22
CA ARG A 165 -1.18 23.66 3.41
C ARG A 165 -0.63 23.55 4.82
N GLU A 166 -1.48 23.75 5.83
CA GLU A 166 -1.03 23.69 7.22
C GLU A 166 -0.53 22.29 7.58
N ALA A 167 -1.17 21.23 7.05
CA ALA A 167 -0.68 19.86 7.21
C ALA A 167 0.75 19.67 6.68
N VAL A 168 1.04 20.16 5.47
CA VAL A 168 2.38 20.06 4.86
C VAL A 168 3.40 20.92 5.61
N GLU A 169 3.05 22.15 5.97
CA GLU A 169 3.95 23.05 6.70
C GLU A 169 4.29 22.50 8.09
N LEU A 170 3.33 21.90 8.79
CA LEU A 170 3.57 21.20 10.05
C LEU A 170 4.64 20.10 9.90
N LEU A 171 4.52 19.26 8.86
CA LEU A 171 5.49 18.20 8.61
C LEU A 171 6.89 18.74 8.24
N VAL A 172 6.96 19.85 7.50
CA VAL A 172 8.23 20.53 7.19
C VAL A 172 8.88 21.07 8.47
N ARG A 173 8.12 21.74 9.34
CA ARG A 173 8.61 22.25 10.63
C ARG A 173 9.14 21.12 11.52
N GLU A 174 8.41 20.00 11.61
CA GLU A 174 8.84 18.84 12.39
C GLU A 174 10.07 18.15 11.80
N ARG A 175 10.19 18.12 10.46
CA ARG A 175 11.40 17.62 9.80
C ARG A 175 12.62 18.48 10.14
N ASN A 176 12.47 19.81 10.19
CA ASN A 176 13.56 20.74 10.51
C ASN A 176 14.03 20.64 11.97
N LYS A 177 13.13 20.34 12.91
CA LYS A 177 13.48 20.14 14.33
C LYS A 177 14.32 18.88 14.54
N ALA A 178 14.06 17.84 13.76
CA ALA A 178 14.62 16.54 13.99
C ALA A 178 15.95 16.35 13.24
N ARG A 179 17.05 16.19 13.99
CA ARG A 179 18.41 15.98 13.45
C ARG A 179 18.69 14.54 12.97
N SER A 180 17.65 13.76 12.67
CA SER A 180 17.82 12.35 12.30
C SER A 180 18.40 12.21 10.89
N GLN A 181 19.40 11.34 10.75
CA GLN A 181 19.96 10.93 9.45
C GLN A 181 19.05 9.93 8.70
N GLN A 182 18.00 9.40 9.36
CA GLN A 182 17.08 8.47 8.71
C GLN A 182 16.29 9.16 7.60
N ARG A 183 16.09 8.43 6.51
CA ARG A 183 15.23 8.89 5.41
C ARG A 183 13.82 9.10 5.94
N ARG A 184 13.09 10.06 5.38
CA ARG A 184 11.69 10.30 5.73
C ARG A 184 10.75 9.98 4.57
N PRO A 185 9.49 9.65 4.89
CA PRO A 185 8.42 9.62 3.90
C PRO A 185 8.33 10.93 3.11
N SER A 186 7.93 10.80 1.84
CA SER A 186 7.49 11.93 1.02
C SER A 186 6.34 12.65 1.70
N LEU A 187 6.43 13.97 1.84
CA LEU A 187 5.33 14.78 2.42
C LEU A 187 3.99 14.50 1.73
N TYR A 188 4.00 14.43 0.39
CA TYR A 188 2.83 14.09 -0.42
C TYR A 188 2.22 12.75 0.00
N ARG A 189 3.05 11.70 0.05
CA ARG A 189 2.59 10.34 0.36
C ARG A 189 2.15 10.22 1.81
N ASP A 190 2.86 10.84 2.74
CA ASP A 190 2.58 10.72 4.16
C ASP A 190 1.23 11.35 4.51
N VAL A 191 0.96 12.55 4.00
CA VAL A 191 -0.36 13.20 4.17
C VAL A 191 -1.44 12.43 3.42
N LEU A 192 -1.23 12.07 2.16
CA LEU A 192 -2.23 11.35 1.36
C LEU A 192 -2.59 9.99 1.97
N PHE A 193 -1.58 9.19 2.33
CA PHE A 193 -1.80 7.84 2.85
C PHE A 193 -2.44 7.86 4.24
N LEU A 194 -2.03 8.81 5.11
CA LEU A 194 -2.70 9.00 6.40
C LEU A 194 -4.17 9.37 6.22
N SER A 195 -4.46 10.26 5.27
CA SER A 195 -5.82 10.71 4.97
C SER A 195 -6.67 9.56 4.43
N LEU A 196 -6.16 8.80 3.46
CA LEU A 196 -6.87 7.65 2.88
C LEU A 196 -7.11 6.54 3.92
N ALA A 197 -6.10 6.23 4.74
CA ALA A 197 -6.21 5.18 5.75
C ALA A 197 -7.16 5.54 6.91
N THR A 198 -7.39 6.82 7.17
CA THR A 198 -8.21 7.27 8.31
C THR A 198 -9.61 7.74 7.90
N LEU A 199 -9.70 8.49 6.80
CA LEU A 199 -10.96 9.08 6.33
C LEU A 199 -11.66 8.19 5.29
N GLY A 200 -10.94 7.24 4.70
CA GLY A 200 -11.42 6.45 3.57
C GLY A 200 -11.28 7.18 2.24
N LYS A 201 -11.41 6.42 1.15
CA LYS A 201 -11.25 6.94 -0.21
C LYS A 201 -12.38 7.91 -0.59
N ASP A 202 -13.60 7.61 -0.15
CA ASP A 202 -14.80 8.36 -0.56
C ASP A 202 -14.90 9.74 0.10
N ALA A 203 -14.32 9.90 1.29
CA ALA A 203 -14.29 11.17 2.01
C ALA A 203 -13.22 12.14 1.46
N LEU A 204 -12.22 11.66 0.73
CA LEU A 204 -11.10 12.46 0.25
C LEU A 204 -11.18 12.70 -1.27
N ASN A 205 -11.40 13.94 -1.68
CA ASN A 205 -11.22 14.33 -3.07
C ASN A 205 -9.73 14.38 -3.44
N GLN A 206 -9.20 13.25 -3.93
CA GLN A 206 -7.77 13.10 -4.28
C GLN A 206 -7.30 14.07 -5.37
N ASN A 207 -8.19 14.48 -6.30
CA ASN A 207 -7.86 15.43 -7.36
C ASN A 207 -7.66 16.84 -6.80
N LEU A 208 -8.55 17.25 -5.89
CA LEU A 208 -8.43 18.52 -5.16
C LEU A 208 -7.15 18.53 -4.31
N PHE A 209 -6.93 17.47 -3.53
CA PHE A 209 -5.71 17.29 -2.75
C PHE A 209 -4.45 17.41 -3.61
N TYR A 210 -4.41 16.72 -4.76
CA TYR A 210 -3.28 16.76 -5.69
C TYR A 210 -3.02 18.18 -6.21
N ARG A 211 -4.06 18.88 -6.67
CA ARG A 211 -3.96 20.24 -7.19
C ARG A 211 -3.47 21.22 -6.12
N ASP A 212 -4.00 21.12 -4.91
CA ASP A 212 -3.63 22.01 -3.82
C ASP A 212 -2.18 21.73 -3.37
N TYR A 213 -1.79 20.44 -3.32
CA TYR A 213 -0.41 20.07 -3.02
C TYR A 213 0.60 20.58 -4.07
N ILE A 214 0.26 20.59 -5.37
CA ILE A 214 1.14 21.16 -6.41
C ILE A 214 1.49 22.61 -6.06
N LYS A 215 0.48 23.44 -5.78
CA LYS A 215 0.66 24.86 -5.43
C LYS A 215 1.53 25.02 -4.19
N ILE A 216 1.23 24.25 -3.14
CA ILE A 216 1.98 24.28 -1.87
C ILE A 216 3.45 23.90 -2.12
N TYR A 217 3.70 22.83 -2.87
CA TYR A 217 5.05 22.35 -3.18
C TYR A 217 5.84 23.40 -3.96
N ASP A 218 5.27 23.97 -5.02
CA ASP A 218 5.96 24.93 -5.89
C ASP A 218 6.31 26.22 -5.12
N GLU A 219 5.42 26.70 -4.24
CA GLU A 219 5.69 27.83 -3.35
C GLU A 219 6.79 27.53 -2.32
N LEU A 220 6.73 26.36 -1.67
CA LEU A 220 7.74 25.96 -0.68
C LEU A 220 9.11 25.76 -1.34
N ALA A 221 9.14 25.23 -2.57
CA ALA A 221 10.35 25.09 -3.36
C ALA A 221 10.94 26.46 -3.75
N ALA A 222 10.10 27.42 -4.15
CA ALA A 222 10.53 28.79 -4.45
C ALA A 222 11.15 29.49 -3.23
N ARG A 223 10.62 29.21 -2.02
CA ARG A 223 11.15 29.72 -0.74
C ARG A 223 12.44 29.05 -0.26
N ARG A 224 13.02 28.13 -1.04
CA ARG A 224 14.18 27.29 -0.64
C ARG A 224 13.95 26.57 0.69
N SER A 225 12.72 26.15 0.94
CA SER A 225 12.40 25.31 2.09
C SER A 225 13.14 23.97 1.98
N ALA A 226 13.38 23.28 3.11
CA ALA A 226 14.05 21.99 3.18
C ALA A 226 13.20 20.83 2.59
N LEU A 227 12.90 20.92 1.31
CA LEU A 227 12.22 19.89 0.52
C LEU A 227 13.24 18.97 -0.13
N PHE A 228 12.92 17.69 -0.15
CA PHE A 228 13.69 16.68 -0.87
C PHE A 228 13.04 16.36 -2.21
N LYS A 229 13.84 15.83 -3.14
CA LYS A 229 13.35 15.42 -4.48
C LYS A 229 12.15 14.46 -4.39
N TYR A 230 12.12 13.60 -3.38
CA TYR A 230 11.02 12.64 -3.17
C TYR A 230 9.75 13.25 -2.57
N ASP A 231 9.76 14.50 -2.10
CA ASP A 231 8.55 15.21 -1.67
C ASP A 231 7.72 15.73 -2.85
N LYS A 232 8.27 15.67 -4.07
CA LYS A 232 7.57 16.11 -5.27
C LYS A 232 6.32 15.25 -5.50
N TYR A 233 5.23 15.92 -5.87
CA TYR A 233 4.00 15.29 -6.29
C TYR A 233 4.21 14.35 -7.50
N PRO A 234 3.34 13.33 -7.68
CA PRO A 234 3.39 12.44 -8.83
C PRO A 234 3.21 13.20 -10.15
N SER A 235 3.85 12.72 -11.21
CA SER A 235 3.70 13.30 -12.56
C SER A 235 2.27 13.16 -13.09
N VAL A 236 1.90 14.00 -14.06
CA VAL A 236 0.60 13.91 -14.73
C VAL A 236 0.36 12.51 -15.31
N ARG A 237 1.38 11.89 -15.92
CA ARG A 237 1.30 10.51 -16.41
C ARG A 237 0.98 9.52 -15.29
N ALA A 238 1.64 9.64 -14.14
CA ALA A 238 1.35 8.78 -12.98
C ALA A 238 -0.08 9.00 -12.44
N MET A 239 -0.58 10.23 -12.46
CA MET A 239 -1.96 10.54 -12.08
C MET A 239 -2.98 9.92 -13.05
N LEU A 240 -2.73 9.98 -14.36
CA LEU A 240 -3.58 9.32 -15.36
C LEU A 240 -3.59 7.81 -15.14
N CYS A 241 -2.42 7.18 -14.94
CA CYS A 241 -2.34 5.75 -14.64
C CYS A 241 -3.21 5.34 -13.44
N ARG A 242 -3.26 6.16 -12.38
CA ARG A 242 -4.11 5.89 -11.21
C ARG A 242 -5.61 5.92 -11.50
N LYS A 243 -6.04 6.58 -12.59
CA LYS A 243 -7.44 6.63 -13.01
C LYS A 243 -7.85 5.42 -13.86
N TYR A 244 -6.93 4.92 -14.68
CA TYR A 244 -7.22 3.83 -15.63
C TYR A 244 -7.03 2.44 -15.04
N PHE A 245 -6.05 2.30 -14.16
CA PHE A 245 -5.78 1.02 -13.53
C PHE A 245 -6.48 0.91 -12.17
N ARG A 246 -6.67 -0.33 -11.70
CA ARG A 246 -7.28 -0.62 -10.39
C ARG A 246 -6.62 0.16 -9.25
N ASP A 247 -7.35 0.42 -8.19
CA ASP A 247 -6.80 1.05 -7.00
C ASP A 247 -5.67 0.24 -6.37
N LEU A 248 -4.75 0.96 -5.74
CA LEU A 248 -3.70 0.38 -4.91
C LEU A 248 -4.12 0.41 -3.45
N GLU A 249 -3.74 -0.63 -2.71
CA GLU A 249 -4.05 -0.83 -1.30
C GLU A 249 -2.93 -0.32 -0.37
N LEU A 250 -3.30 0.09 0.84
CA LEU A 250 -2.35 0.50 1.89
C LEU A 250 -2.23 -0.60 2.95
N LYS A 251 -1.23 -1.49 2.85
CA LYS A 251 -1.02 -2.50 3.91
C LYS A 251 -0.31 -1.90 5.15
N PRO A 252 -0.66 -2.33 6.37
CA PRO A 252 -1.52 -3.49 6.70
C PRO A 252 -3.05 -3.21 6.66
N PHE A 253 -3.49 -2.00 6.34
CA PHE A 253 -4.91 -1.63 6.34
C PHE A 253 -5.62 -2.01 5.04
N SER A 254 -6.16 -3.24 4.99
CA SER A 254 -7.43 -3.46 4.29
C SER A 254 -8.55 -3.33 5.32
N LEU A 255 -9.07 -2.11 5.53
CA LEU A 255 -10.39 -1.94 6.13
C LEU A 255 -11.37 -1.74 4.98
N ALA A 256 -11.85 -2.85 4.45
CA ALA A 256 -13.11 -3.07 3.75
C ALA A 256 -13.12 -4.52 3.29
#